data_AF-A0A0Q7X068-F1
#
_entry.id   AF-A0A0Q7X068-F1
#
_cell.length_a   1.000
_cell.length_b   1.000
_cell.length_c   1.000
_cell.angle_alpha   90.00
_cell.angle_beta   90.00
_cell.angle_gamma   90.00
#
_symmetry.space_group_name_H-M   'P 1'
#
loop_
_entity.id
_entity.type
_entity.pdbx_description
1 polymer ?
#
loop_
_entity_poly.entity_id
_entity_poly.type
_entity_poly.pdbx_seq_one_letter_code
_entity_poly.pdbx_strand_id
1 'polypeptide(L)'
;MTRVFATADRLAPLGLKLLAALNLLFFLSFLAVMLLVAGKARAEGVTCSGKDMTVALRKDDPDAYARIEAEAAKTPNGTGLLWKLEKPGQKPSWLFGTMHMTDPRVVTLTPAAKQAFDAADTVVIETTDVLDQSKMMAAITKEPGLMMFTDSTTLASLLSPQDAEAMNKALDARGIPPASVAKMKPWMLTAMVALPACEMARKSGGAPVLDIKLANDAKAAGKDLEGLETVADQLRAMASLPMDLHMKGLVDTLKLGDKSDDLSETMIALYQRGEIGMIWPLFRAVLPDEAKDSAGYAAFEETMVTSRNKVMAERAEPILAKGNVFMAVGALHLPGPEGLVEDFRKAGFSVISVQ
;
A
#
# COMPACT_ATOMS: atom_id res chain seq x y z
N MET A 1 10.02 -76.96 -19.44
CA MET A 1 9.78 -75.50 -19.46
C MET A 1 8.32 -75.17 -19.06
N THR A 2 7.77 -75.82 -18.02
CA THR A 2 6.29 -75.85 -17.80
C THR A 2 5.86 -75.66 -16.34
N ARG A 3 6.72 -75.91 -15.34
CA ARG A 3 6.36 -75.67 -13.93
C ARG A 3 6.55 -74.22 -13.49
N VAL A 4 7.61 -73.56 -13.96
CA VAL A 4 7.96 -72.18 -13.58
C VAL A 4 6.90 -71.18 -14.05
N PHE A 5 6.42 -71.32 -15.29
CA PHE A 5 5.33 -70.48 -15.83
C PHE A 5 4.01 -70.68 -15.09
N ALA A 6 3.64 -71.92 -14.73
CA ALA A 6 2.43 -72.20 -13.97
C ALA A 6 2.46 -71.62 -12.55
N THR A 7 3.63 -71.61 -11.89
CA THR A 7 3.80 -70.93 -10.61
C THR A 7 3.77 -69.41 -10.74
N ALA A 8 4.36 -68.84 -11.80
CA ALA A 8 4.33 -67.41 -12.06
C ALA A 8 2.88 -66.91 -12.31
N ASP A 9 2.09 -67.66 -13.10
CA ASP A 9 0.67 -67.34 -13.37
C ASP A 9 -0.21 -67.41 -12.11
N ARG A 10 0.10 -68.33 -11.19
CA ARG A 10 -0.64 -68.42 -9.91
C ARG A 10 -0.28 -67.31 -8.93
N LEU A 11 0.96 -66.80 -8.99
CA LEU A 11 1.45 -65.73 -8.10
C LEU A 11 1.17 -64.33 -8.66
N ALA A 12 1.08 -64.16 -9.98
CA ALA A 12 0.77 -62.90 -10.64
C ALA A 12 -0.50 -62.20 -10.12
N PRO A 13 -1.68 -62.86 -9.99
CA PRO A 13 -2.88 -62.20 -9.47
C PRO A 13 -2.74 -61.80 -8.00
N LEU A 14 -1.95 -62.52 -7.21
CA LEU A 14 -1.65 -62.14 -5.83
C LEU A 14 -0.73 -60.91 -5.79
N GLY A 15 0.30 -60.88 -6.65
CA GLY A 15 1.20 -59.74 -6.81
C GLY A 15 0.46 -58.47 -7.28
N LEU A 16 -0.43 -58.59 -8.26
CA LEU A 16 -1.28 -57.49 -8.73
C LEU A 16 -2.22 -56.97 -7.64
N LYS A 17 -2.82 -57.86 -6.84
CA LYS A 17 -3.66 -57.47 -5.69
C LYS A 17 -2.86 -56.74 -4.61
N LEU A 18 -1.63 -57.19 -4.33
CA LEU A 18 -0.72 -56.53 -3.39
C LEU A 18 -0.29 -55.15 -3.89
N LEU A 19 0.05 -55.02 -5.17
CA LEU A 19 0.35 -53.73 -5.79
C LEU A 19 -0.85 -52.77 -5.74
N ALA A 20 -2.05 -53.26 -6.06
CA ALA A 20 -3.27 -52.45 -5.96
C ALA A 20 -3.56 -52.00 -4.52
N ALA A 21 -3.41 -52.91 -3.55
CA ALA A 21 -3.58 -52.60 -2.13
C ALA A 21 -2.56 -51.57 -1.63
N LEU A 22 -1.29 -51.69 -2.06
CA LEU A 22 -0.23 -50.74 -1.71
C LEU A 22 -0.50 -49.34 -2.29
N ASN A 23 -0.93 -49.25 -3.55
CA ASN A 23 -1.31 -47.99 -4.19
C ASN A 23 -2.53 -47.35 -3.50
N LEU A 24 -3.52 -48.16 -3.11
CA LEU A 24 -4.68 -47.66 -2.37
C LEU A 24 -4.28 -47.14 -0.98
N LEU A 25 -3.40 -47.85 -0.27
CA LEU A 25 -2.84 -47.40 1.00
C LEU A 25 -2.07 -46.09 0.86
N PHE A 26 -1.26 -45.96 -0.20
CA PHE A 26 -0.56 -44.72 -0.51
C PHE A 26 -1.55 -43.57 -0.76
N PHE A 27 -2.56 -43.78 -1.61
CA PHE A 27 -3.59 -42.79 -1.90
C PHE A 27 -4.36 -42.36 -0.65
N LEU A 28 -4.77 -43.31 0.20
CA LEU A 28 -5.45 -43.02 1.47
C LEU A 28 -4.55 -42.29 2.45
N SER A 29 -3.26 -42.64 2.53
CA SER A 29 -2.29 -41.92 3.36
C SER A 29 -2.07 -40.49 2.87
N PHE A 30 -2.01 -40.29 1.55
CA PHE A 30 -1.90 -38.98 0.93
C PHE A 30 -3.15 -38.13 1.21
N LEU A 31 -4.35 -38.73 1.12
CA LEU A 31 -5.60 -38.05 1.45
C LEU A 31 -5.68 -37.67 2.93
N ALA A 32 -5.22 -38.56 3.83
CA ALA A 32 -5.17 -38.28 5.26
C ALA A 32 -4.18 -37.15 5.57
N VAL A 33 -3.01 -37.13 4.94
CA VAL A 33 -2.04 -36.02 5.04
C VAL A 33 -2.65 -34.73 4.49
N MET A 34 -3.30 -34.76 3.33
CA MET A 34 -4.00 -33.59 2.76
C MET A 34 -5.09 -33.07 3.69
N LEU A 35 -5.88 -33.94 4.31
CA LEU A 35 -6.91 -33.56 5.29
C LEU A 35 -6.32 -32.99 6.58
N LEU A 36 -5.22 -33.55 7.07
CA LEU A 36 -4.50 -33.04 8.24
C LEU A 36 -3.82 -31.69 7.96
N VAL A 37 -3.27 -31.50 6.77
CA VAL A 37 -2.69 -30.23 6.31
C VAL A 37 -3.78 -29.18 6.08
N ALA A 38 -4.90 -29.56 5.44
CA ALA A 38 -6.05 -28.67 5.25
C ALA A 38 -6.72 -28.27 6.58
N GLY A 39 -6.74 -29.17 7.57
CA GLY A 39 -7.26 -28.88 8.91
C GLY A 39 -6.39 -27.90 9.71
N LYS A 40 -5.07 -27.90 9.49
CA LYS A 40 -4.14 -26.91 10.05
C LYS A 40 -4.12 -25.58 9.27
N ALA A 41 -4.64 -25.56 8.05
CA ALA A 41 -4.77 -24.36 7.21
C ALA A 41 -6.05 -23.55 7.49
N ARG A 42 -6.73 -23.77 8.63
CA ARG A 42 -7.53 -22.69 9.23
C ARG A 42 -6.54 -21.71 9.82
N ALA A 43 -6.08 -20.80 8.96
CA ALA A 43 -5.36 -19.60 9.35
C ALA A 43 -6.12 -18.98 10.52
N GLU A 44 -5.53 -18.99 11.71
CA GLU A 44 -5.77 -17.91 12.66
C GLU A 44 -5.62 -16.63 11.84
N GLY A 45 -6.71 -15.87 11.67
CA GLY A 45 -6.67 -14.69 10.82
C GLY A 45 -5.52 -13.81 11.30
N VAL A 46 -4.57 -13.51 10.41
CA VAL A 46 -3.41 -12.67 10.75
C VAL A 46 -3.95 -11.32 11.22
N THR A 47 -3.99 -11.09 12.53
CA THR A 47 -4.47 -9.86 13.14
C THR A 47 -3.38 -8.81 13.08
N CYS A 48 -3.71 -7.58 12.70
CA CYS A 48 -2.80 -6.45 12.88
C CYS A 48 -2.60 -6.22 14.39
N SER A 49 -1.35 -6.21 14.85
CA SER A 49 -1.01 -6.04 16.27
C SER A 49 -0.34 -4.71 16.61
N GLY A 50 -0.24 -3.81 15.63
CA GLY A 50 0.32 -2.48 15.82
C GLY A 50 -0.44 -1.68 16.87
N LYS A 51 0.26 -0.77 17.54
CA LYS A 51 -0.27 0.14 18.55
C LYS A 51 -0.14 1.59 18.08
N ASP A 52 -1.17 2.40 18.31
CA ASP A 52 -1.12 3.84 18.08
C ASP A 52 -0.04 4.48 18.98
N MET A 53 1.08 4.87 18.35
CA MET A 53 2.24 5.45 19.00
C MET A 53 1.91 6.80 19.64
N THR A 54 0.88 7.52 19.18
CA THR A 54 0.48 8.81 19.79
C THR A 54 -0.04 8.61 21.20
N VAL A 55 -0.63 7.47 21.52
CA VAL A 55 -1.11 7.14 22.88
C VAL A 55 0.07 6.97 23.83
N ALA A 56 1.08 6.20 23.41
CA ALA A 56 2.31 6.02 24.19
C ALA A 56 3.07 7.35 24.32
N LEU A 57 3.22 8.10 23.22
CA LEU A 57 3.97 9.35 23.21
C LEU A 57 3.35 10.40 24.13
N ARG A 58 2.01 10.56 24.15
CA ARG A 58 1.32 11.46 25.09
C ARG A 58 1.59 11.13 26.56
N LYS A 59 1.78 9.84 26.86
CA LYS A 59 2.00 9.35 28.22
C LYS A 59 3.48 9.44 28.63
N ASP A 60 4.36 9.03 27.75
CA ASP A 60 5.77 8.78 28.06
C ASP A 60 6.66 10.01 27.77
N ASP A 61 6.28 10.84 26.77
CA ASP A 61 6.96 12.11 26.43
C ASP A 61 5.94 13.17 25.94
N PRO A 62 5.15 13.75 26.86
CA PRO A 62 4.12 14.74 26.52
C PRO A 62 4.69 16.00 25.87
N ASP A 63 5.93 16.37 26.17
CA ASP A 63 6.58 17.54 25.59
C ASP A 63 6.92 17.30 24.11
N ALA A 64 7.40 16.09 23.76
CA ALA A 64 7.59 15.73 22.34
C ALA A 64 6.27 15.69 21.59
N TYR A 65 5.23 15.11 22.18
CA TYR A 65 3.90 15.10 21.57
C TYR A 65 3.37 16.53 21.33
N ALA A 66 3.51 17.44 22.31
CA ALA A 66 3.10 18.83 22.16
C ALA A 66 3.87 19.57 21.06
N ARG A 67 5.17 19.28 20.87
CA ARG A 67 5.95 19.83 19.74
C ARG A 67 5.43 19.37 18.39
N ILE A 68 5.10 18.08 18.26
CA ILE A 68 4.52 17.49 17.04
C ILE A 68 3.18 18.15 16.72
N GLU A 69 2.29 18.29 17.71
CA GLU A 69 1.00 18.97 17.53
C GLU A 69 1.19 20.44 17.14
N ALA A 70 2.09 21.17 17.80
CA ALA A 70 2.36 22.56 17.49
C ALA A 70 2.95 22.75 16.08
N GLU A 71 3.69 21.77 15.57
CA GLU A 71 4.17 21.75 14.19
C GLU A 71 3.03 21.42 13.20
N ALA A 72 2.26 20.37 13.47
CA ALA A 72 1.11 19.97 12.65
C ALA A 72 0.04 21.08 12.54
N ALA A 73 -0.18 21.84 13.62
CA ALA A 73 -1.11 22.97 13.65
C ALA A 73 -0.69 24.12 12.71
N LYS A 74 0.58 24.18 12.29
CA LYS A 74 1.05 25.17 11.30
C LYS A 74 0.76 24.75 9.87
N THR A 75 0.43 23.48 9.63
CA THR A 75 0.10 22.95 8.30
C THR A 75 -1.32 23.34 7.92
N PRO A 76 -1.51 24.23 6.93
CA PRO A 76 -2.86 24.60 6.47
C PRO A 76 -3.62 23.36 6.02
N ASN A 77 -4.91 23.29 6.33
CA ASN A 77 -5.77 22.16 5.94
C ASN A 77 -5.25 20.80 6.45
N GLY A 78 -4.49 20.78 7.55
CA GLY A 78 -3.96 19.56 8.18
C GLY A 78 -5.01 18.67 8.84
N THR A 79 -6.27 19.11 8.89
CA THR A 79 -7.38 18.33 9.44
C THR A 79 -8.53 18.20 8.44
N GLY A 80 -9.13 17.00 8.38
CA GLY A 80 -10.28 16.69 7.54
C GLY A 80 -9.93 15.88 6.28
N LEU A 81 -10.80 14.93 5.94
CA LEU A 81 -10.64 14.06 4.77
C LEU A 81 -11.54 14.45 3.59
N LEU A 82 -12.66 15.12 3.84
CA LEU A 82 -13.64 15.47 2.82
C LEU A 82 -13.71 16.99 2.68
N TRP A 83 -13.67 17.45 1.44
CA TRP A 83 -13.70 18.86 1.10
C TRP A 83 -14.72 19.08 -0.01
N LYS A 84 -15.63 20.03 0.18
CA LYS A 84 -16.58 20.47 -0.84
C LYS A 84 -15.95 21.56 -1.69
N LEU A 85 -16.00 21.39 -3.01
CA LEU A 85 -15.49 22.34 -4.01
C LEU A 85 -16.68 22.99 -4.72
N GLU A 86 -16.82 24.30 -4.58
CA GLU A 86 -17.90 25.07 -5.18
C GLU A 86 -17.36 26.15 -6.10
N LYS A 87 -17.96 26.29 -7.28
CA LYS A 87 -17.67 27.37 -8.23
C LYS A 87 -18.98 27.84 -8.86
N PRO A 88 -19.22 29.16 -9.00
CA PRO A 88 -20.46 29.68 -9.55
C PRO A 88 -20.80 29.07 -10.91
N GLY A 89 -22.06 28.65 -11.08
CA GLY A 89 -22.53 28.02 -12.32
C GLY A 89 -22.18 26.55 -12.50
N GLN A 90 -21.55 25.90 -11.52
CA GLN A 90 -21.23 24.47 -11.53
C GLN A 90 -21.92 23.75 -10.38
N LYS A 91 -22.30 22.48 -10.59
CA LYS A 91 -22.68 21.60 -9.48
C LYS A 91 -21.45 21.37 -8.57
N PRO A 92 -21.60 21.38 -7.23
CA PRO A 92 -20.48 21.13 -6.34
C PRO A 92 -19.77 19.82 -6.64
N SER A 93 -18.45 19.84 -6.51
CA SER A 93 -17.60 18.66 -6.55
C SER A 93 -17.01 18.40 -5.16
N TRP A 94 -16.32 17.28 -4.99
CA TRP A 94 -15.80 16.82 -3.72
C TRP A 94 -14.37 16.34 -3.90
N LEU A 95 -13.50 16.69 -2.97
CA LEU A 95 -12.14 16.17 -2.83
C LEU A 95 -12.09 15.33 -1.55
N PHE A 96 -11.68 14.07 -1.69
CA PHE A 96 -11.62 13.11 -0.61
C PHE A 96 -10.22 12.50 -0.49
N GLY A 97 -9.68 12.47 0.73
CA GLY A 97 -8.39 11.87 1.05
C GLY A 97 -8.50 10.36 1.25
N THR A 98 -7.85 9.57 0.41
CA THR A 98 -7.75 8.10 0.54
C THR A 98 -6.48 7.68 1.28
N MET A 99 -6.43 6.42 1.70
CA MET A 99 -5.21 5.75 2.15
C MET A 99 -5.16 4.37 1.50
N HIS A 100 -3.98 4.00 0.98
CA HIS A 100 -3.79 2.78 0.19
C HIS A 100 -3.74 1.50 1.04
N MET A 101 -4.80 1.27 1.82
CA MET A 101 -4.93 0.17 2.78
C MET A 101 -6.25 -0.58 2.59
N THR A 102 -6.23 -1.84 3.01
CA THR A 102 -7.39 -2.75 3.00
C THR A 102 -8.11 -2.76 4.35
N ASP A 103 -7.62 -2.00 5.34
CA ASP A 103 -8.20 -1.97 6.68
C ASP A 103 -9.67 -1.48 6.63
N PRO A 104 -10.62 -2.20 7.28
CA PRO A 104 -12.03 -1.82 7.33
C PRO A 104 -12.28 -0.38 7.79
N ARG A 105 -11.42 0.16 8.66
CA ARG A 105 -11.47 1.53 9.16
C ARG A 105 -11.12 2.57 8.10
N VAL A 106 -10.36 2.17 7.08
CA VAL A 106 -9.97 3.00 5.94
C VAL A 106 -10.95 2.84 4.80
N VAL A 107 -11.33 1.59 4.45
CA VAL A 107 -12.18 1.33 3.27
C VAL A 107 -13.66 1.67 3.48
N THR A 108 -14.06 2.02 4.70
CA THR A 108 -15.42 2.46 5.03
C THR A 108 -15.50 3.99 4.99
N LEU A 109 -16.19 4.52 3.99
CA LEU A 109 -16.47 5.95 3.89
C LEU A 109 -17.33 6.43 5.07
N THR A 110 -17.07 7.66 5.54
CA THR A 110 -17.99 8.35 6.45
C THR A 110 -19.34 8.58 5.75
N PRO A 111 -20.44 8.76 6.49
CA PRO A 111 -21.75 9.03 5.88
C PRO A 111 -21.73 10.22 4.91
N ALA A 112 -21.01 11.30 5.25
CA ALA A 112 -20.86 12.47 4.38
C ALA A 112 -20.09 12.13 3.09
N ALA A 113 -18.96 11.42 3.20
CA ALA A 113 -18.18 11.03 2.02
C ALA A 113 -18.95 10.05 1.14
N LYS A 114 -19.70 9.12 1.74
CA LYS A 114 -20.58 8.21 1.00
C LYS A 114 -21.69 8.95 0.27
N GLN A 115 -22.34 9.92 0.91
CA GLN A 115 -23.37 10.74 0.27
C GLN A 115 -22.81 11.53 -0.91
N ALA A 116 -21.62 12.12 -0.75
CA ALA A 116 -20.92 12.82 -1.81
C ALA A 116 -20.57 11.90 -2.99
N PHE A 117 -20.04 10.71 -2.71
CA PHE A 117 -19.74 9.68 -3.71
C PHE A 117 -21.00 9.22 -4.45
N ASP A 118 -22.07 8.93 -3.72
CA ASP A 118 -23.34 8.44 -4.29
C ASP A 118 -23.98 9.50 -5.21
N ALA A 119 -23.86 10.80 -4.86
CA ALA A 119 -24.44 11.90 -5.62
C ALA A 119 -23.63 12.32 -6.87
N ALA A 120 -22.34 11.99 -6.94
CA ALA A 120 -21.47 12.38 -8.03
C ALA A 120 -21.78 11.67 -9.36
N ASP A 121 -21.64 12.37 -10.47
CA ASP A 121 -21.77 11.80 -11.83
C ASP A 121 -20.45 11.17 -12.29
N THR A 122 -19.32 11.76 -11.87
CA THR A 122 -17.96 11.33 -12.22
C THR A 122 -17.14 11.06 -10.96
N VAL A 123 -16.40 9.96 -10.95
CA VAL A 123 -15.40 9.64 -9.94
C VAL A 123 -14.01 9.80 -10.56
N VAL A 124 -13.14 10.52 -9.85
CA VAL A 124 -11.73 10.69 -10.24
C VAL A 124 -10.88 9.99 -9.20
N ILE A 125 -9.94 9.17 -9.64
CA ILE A 125 -8.91 8.58 -8.78
C ILE A 125 -7.51 8.97 -9.26
N GLU A 126 -6.47 8.71 -8.47
CA GLU A 126 -5.09 9.00 -8.92
C GLU A 126 -4.76 8.28 -10.21
N THR A 127 -5.07 7.01 -10.35
CA THR A 127 -4.82 6.28 -11.59
C THR A 127 -5.84 5.17 -11.81
N THR A 128 -6.38 5.08 -13.02
CA THR A 128 -7.29 3.98 -13.40
C THR A 128 -6.55 2.73 -13.87
N ASP A 129 -5.24 2.84 -14.08
CA ASP A 129 -4.40 1.74 -14.54
C ASP A 129 -4.32 0.60 -13.51
N VAL A 130 -4.57 0.88 -12.23
CA VAL A 130 -4.65 -0.14 -11.17
C VAL A 130 -5.79 -1.14 -11.36
N LEU A 131 -6.77 -0.82 -12.21
CA LEU A 131 -7.87 -1.72 -12.58
C LEU A 131 -7.53 -2.64 -13.74
N ASP A 132 -6.38 -2.42 -14.39
CA ASP A 132 -5.95 -3.15 -15.57
C ASP A 132 -4.53 -3.67 -15.36
N GLN A 133 -4.44 -4.94 -14.96
CA GLN A 133 -3.15 -5.62 -14.76
C GLN A 133 -2.27 -5.58 -16.02
N SER A 134 -2.84 -5.52 -17.22
CA SER A 134 -2.06 -5.46 -18.46
C SER A 134 -1.29 -4.14 -18.58
N LYS A 135 -1.88 -3.03 -18.14
CA LYS A 135 -1.22 -1.71 -18.13
C LYS A 135 -0.09 -1.66 -17.11
N MET A 136 -0.31 -2.21 -15.91
CA MET A 136 0.75 -2.35 -14.90
C MET A 136 1.93 -3.17 -15.46
N MET A 137 1.64 -4.32 -16.06
CA MET A 137 2.67 -5.18 -16.67
C MET A 137 3.38 -4.51 -17.86
N ALA A 138 2.65 -3.73 -18.67
CA ALA A 138 3.23 -2.97 -19.77
C ALA A 138 4.18 -1.87 -19.25
N ALA A 139 3.82 -1.16 -18.18
CA ALA A 139 4.69 -0.16 -17.55
C ALA A 139 6.00 -0.81 -17.05
N ILE A 140 5.90 -1.95 -16.38
CA ILE A 140 7.05 -2.73 -15.89
C ILE A 140 7.94 -3.20 -17.05
N THR A 141 7.34 -3.73 -18.11
CA THR A 141 8.08 -4.32 -19.24
C THR A 141 8.76 -3.24 -20.09
N LYS A 142 8.12 -2.08 -20.26
CA LYS A 142 8.65 -0.98 -21.06
C LYS A 142 9.84 -0.30 -20.38
N GLU A 143 9.78 -0.14 -19.06
CA GLU A 143 10.80 0.56 -18.27
C GLU A 143 11.18 -0.27 -17.03
N PRO A 144 11.80 -1.46 -17.20
CA PRO A 144 12.13 -2.35 -16.08
C PRO A 144 13.09 -1.72 -15.07
N GLY A 145 13.88 -0.73 -15.50
CA GLY A 145 14.80 0.04 -14.66
C GLY A 145 14.12 0.86 -13.56
N LEU A 146 12.82 1.11 -13.63
CA LEU A 146 12.06 1.84 -12.60
C LEU A 146 11.93 1.02 -11.31
N MET A 147 11.78 -0.30 -11.44
CA MET A 147 11.59 -1.21 -10.30
C MET A 147 12.77 -2.14 -10.06
N MET A 148 13.59 -2.42 -11.07
CA MET A 148 14.66 -3.42 -11.01
C MET A 148 16.01 -2.85 -11.42
N PHE A 149 17.09 -3.38 -10.87
CA PHE A 149 18.44 -3.25 -11.42
C PHE A 149 18.55 -4.09 -12.69
N THR A 150 18.93 -3.47 -13.79
CA THR A 150 19.09 -4.10 -15.11
C THR A 150 20.54 -4.44 -15.44
N ASP A 151 21.47 -4.10 -14.54
CA ASP A 151 22.91 -4.36 -14.62
C ASP A 151 23.32 -5.45 -13.61
N SER A 152 24.61 -5.53 -13.26
CA SER A 152 25.12 -6.48 -12.26
C SER A 152 24.79 -6.08 -10.81
N THR A 153 24.28 -4.87 -10.57
CA THR A 153 23.96 -4.36 -9.23
C THR A 153 22.91 -5.23 -8.53
N THR A 154 23.06 -5.38 -7.22
CA THR A 154 22.10 -6.08 -6.35
C THR A 154 21.86 -5.25 -5.08
N LEU A 155 20.76 -5.52 -4.37
CA LEU A 155 20.53 -4.89 -3.06
C LEU A 155 21.68 -5.13 -2.09
N ALA A 156 22.14 -6.39 -1.98
CA ALA A 156 23.23 -6.76 -1.08
C ALA A 156 24.55 -6.04 -1.43
N SER A 157 24.82 -5.73 -2.69
CA SER A 157 26.03 -4.98 -3.08
C SER A 157 26.02 -3.50 -2.65
N LEU A 158 24.86 -2.97 -2.22
CA LEU A 158 24.70 -1.58 -1.80
C LEU A 158 24.57 -1.43 -0.28
N LEU A 159 24.44 -2.54 0.46
CA LEU A 159 24.24 -2.53 1.91
C LEU A 159 25.56 -2.77 2.65
N SER A 160 25.68 -2.21 3.85
CA SER A 160 26.72 -2.64 4.79
C SER A 160 26.47 -4.10 5.21
N PRO A 161 27.49 -4.84 5.71
CA PRO A 161 27.27 -6.20 6.21
C PRO A 161 26.19 -6.30 7.28
N GLN A 162 26.08 -5.28 8.13
CA GLN A 162 25.08 -5.20 9.21
C GLN A 162 23.66 -5.00 8.65
N ASP A 163 23.50 -4.08 7.68
CA ASP A 163 22.21 -3.84 7.07
C ASP A 163 21.76 -5.02 6.19
N ALA A 164 22.70 -5.72 5.55
CA ALA A 164 22.43 -6.94 4.80
C ALA A 164 21.92 -8.08 5.72
N GLU A 165 22.48 -8.21 6.91
CA GLU A 165 21.99 -9.17 7.92
C GLU A 165 20.58 -8.80 8.40
N ALA A 166 20.33 -7.52 8.70
CA ALA A 166 19.00 -7.04 9.08
C ALA A 166 17.96 -7.25 7.97
N MET A 167 18.34 -6.98 6.71
CA MET A 167 17.52 -7.25 5.53
C MET A 167 17.18 -8.74 5.42
N ASN A 168 18.18 -9.63 5.49
CA ASN A 168 17.95 -11.07 5.38
C ASN A 168 17.04 -11.58 6.50
N LYS A 169 17.25 -11.13 7.74
CA LYS A 169 16.37 -11.47 8.87
C LYS A 169 14.91 -11.01 8.63
N ALA A 170 14.72 -9.79 8.11
CA ALA A 170 13.40 -9.25 7.82
C ALA A 170 12.69 -9.98 6.66
N LEU A 171 13.46 -10.45 5.67
CA LEU A 171 12.98 -11.28 4.56
C LEU A 171 12.61 -12.69 5.04
N ASP A 172 13.45 -13.31 5.86
CA ASP A 172 13.23 -14.64 6.43
C ASP A 172 11.97 -14.67 7.30
N ALA A 173 11.74 -13.64 8.12
CA ALA A 173 10.53 -13.50 8.94
C ALA A 173 9.24 -13.44 8.09
N ARG A 174 9.35 -13.02 6.82
CA ARG A 174 8.24 -12.96 5.85
C ARG A 174 8.23 -14.16 4.89
N GLY A 175 9.16 -15.11 5.04
CA GLY A 175 9.31 -16.25 4.15
C GLY A 175 9.75 -15.89 2.73
N ILE A 176 10.44 -14.76 2.54
CA ILE A 176 10.87 -14.25 1.23
C ILE A 176 12.34 -14.63 1.00
N PRO A 177 12.68 -15.44 0.00
CA PRO A 177 14.07 -15.75 -0.29
C PRO A 177 14.85 -14.51 -0.76
N PRO A 178 16.05 -14.19 -0.20
CA PRO A 178 16.82 -13.03 -0.64
C PRO A 178 17.12 -12.99 -2.15
N ALA A 179 17.30 -14.16 -2.76
CA ALA A 179 17.51 -14.28 -4.21
C ALA A 179 16.32 -13.79 -5.04
N SER A 180 15.06 -13.86 -4.55
CA SER A 180 13.88 -13.42 -5.31
C SER A 180 13.75 -11.91 -5.37
N VAL A 181 14.41 -11.17 -4.47
CA VAL A 181 14.36 -9.71 -4.39
C VAL A 181 15.69 -9.05 -4.72
N ALA A 182 16.76 -9.83 -4.98
CA ALA A 182 18.12 -9.32 -5.14
C ALA A 182 18.27 -8.22 -6.21
N LYS A 183 17.43 -8.25 -7.26
CA LYS A 183 17.40 -7.27 -8.35
C LYS A 183 16.38 -6.16 -8.17
N MET A 184 15.54 -6.18 -7.14
CA MET A 184 14.61 -5.09 -6.88
C MET A 184 15.35 -3.82 -6.49
N LYS A 185 14.82 -2.66 -6.88
CA LYS A 185 15.29 -1.37 -6.38
C LYS A 185 14.94 -1.24 -4.89
N PRO A 186 15.73 -0.50 -4.09
CA PRO A 186 15.55 -0.50 -2.62
C PRO A 186 14.16 -0.05 -2.18
N TRP A 187 13.58 0.95 -2.84
CA TRP A 187 12.23 1.44 -2.53
C TRP A 187 11.13 0.38 -2.67
N MET A 188 11.29 -0.60 -3.58
CA MET A 188 10.35 -1.71 -3.71
C MET A 188 10.39 -2.62 -2.50
N LEU A 189 11.60 -2.91 -2.01
CA LEU A 189 11.78 -3.67 -0.80
C LEU A 189 11.29 -2.90 0.42
N THR A 190 11.54 -1.59 0.50
CA THR A 190 10.97 -0.71 1.53
C THR A 190 9.44 -0.81 1.57
N ALA A 191 8.76 -0.67 0.42
CA ALA A 191 7.31 -0.78 0.34
C ALA A 191 6.79 -2.16 0.77
N MET A 192 7.53 -3.23 0.46
CA MET A 192 7.17 -4.59 0.84
C MET A 192 7.39 -4.87 2.33
N VAL A 193 8.47 -4.35 2.91
CA VAL A 193 8.81 -4.53 4.33
C VAL A 193 7.95 -3.63 5.22
N ALA A 194 7.65 -2.41 4.80
CA ALA A 194 6.83 -1.48 5.58
C ALA A 194 5.38 -1.95 5.76
N LEU A 195 4.88 -2.81 4.87
CA LEU A 195 3.50 -3.29 4.90
C LEU A 195 3.31 -4.37 5.99
N PRO A 196 2.38 -4.17 6.95
CA PRO A 196 2.11 -5.16 8.00
C PRO A 196 1.67 -6.51 7.44
N ALA A 197 2.03 -7.60 8.13
CA ALA A 197 1.70 -8.96 7.69
C ALA A 197 0.19 -9.19 7.52
N CYS A 198 -0.64 -8.54 8.35
CA CYS A 198 -2.09 -8.60 8.23
C CYS A 198 -2.62 -7.93 6.96
N GLU A 199 -2.04 -6.79 6.54
CA GLU A 199 -2.40 -6.10 5.30
C GLU A 199 -1.98 -6.93 4.08
N MET A 200 -0.79 -7.57 4.15
CA MET A 200 -0.38 -8.55 3.16
C MET A 200 -1.39 -9.70 3.05
N ALA A 201 -1.80 -10.28 4.19
CA ALA A 201 -2.79 -11.36 4.21
C ALA A 201 -4.14 -10.95 3.61
N ARG A 202 -4.63 -9.74 3.94
CA ARG A 202 -5.88 -9.18 3.37
C ARG A 202 -5.78 -8.97 1.86
N LYS A 203 -4.68 -8.37 1.38
CA LYS A 203 -4.41 -8.17 -0.05
C LYS A 203 -4.32 -9.50 -0.80
N SER A 204 -3.59 -10.49 -0.26
CA SER A 204 -3.53 -11.84 -0.84
C SER A 204 -4.87 -12.57 -0.81
N GLY A 205 -5.74 -12.25 0.16
CA GLY A 205 -7.13 -12.71 0.22
C GLY A 205 -8.08 -12.00 -0.74
N GLY A 206 -7.59 -11.02 -1.54
CA GLY A 206 -8.37 -10.29 -2.52
C GLY A 206 -9.10 -9.06 -2.00
N ALA A 207 -8.83 -8.61 -0.77
CA ALA A 207 -9.40 -7.36 -0.26
C ALA A 207 -8.84 -6.16 -1.06
N PRO A 208 -9.71 -5.33 -1.68
CA PRO A 208 -9.25 -4.15 -2.40
C PRO A 208 -8.87 -3.03 -1.42
N VAL A 209 -7.83 -2.26 -1.75
CA VAL A 209 -7.59 -0.96 -1.11
C VAL A 209 -8.72 0.02 -1.46
N LEU A 210 -8.86 1.09 -0.67
CA LEU A 210 -9.95 2.06 -0.85
C LEU A 210 -10.01 2.64 -2.27
N ASP A 211 -8.86 2.97 -2.89
CA ASP A 211 -8.81 3.53 -4.25
C ASP A 211 -9.45 2.60 -5.29
N ILE A 212 -9.08 1.31 -5.23
CA ILE A 212 -9.62 0.27 -6.13
C ILE A 212 -11.10 0.03 -5.82
N LYS A 213 -11.48 0.03 -4.54
CA LYS A 213 -12.88 -0.13 -4.12
C LYS A 213 -13.75 0.98 -4.71
N LEU A 214 -13.34 2.24 -4.57
CA LEU A 214 -14.07 3.39 -5.11
C LEU A 214 -14.21 3.31 -6.62
N ALA A 215 -13.16 2.91 -7.33
CA ALA A 215 -13.20 2.74 -8.78
C ALA A 215 -14.17 1.62 -9.21
N ASN A 216 -14.15 0.49 -8.52
CA ASN A 216 -15.05 -0.63 -8.79
C ASN A 216 -16.50 -0.25 -8.50
N ASP A 217 -16.75 0.42 -7.37
CA ASP A 217 -18.07 0.90 -6.99
C ASP A 217 -18.59 1.94 -8.00
N ALA A 218 -17.73 2.83 -8.51
CA ALA A 218 -18.08 3.81 -9.53
C ALA A 218 -18.53 3.13 -10.83
N LYS A 219 -17.75 2.16 -11.32
CA LYS A 219 -18.09 1.37 -12.51
C LYS A 219 -19.39 0.58 -12.32
N ALA A 220 -19.58 -0.03 -11.15
CA ALA A 220 -20.79 -0.78 -10.82
C ALA A 220 -22.03 0.12 -10.77
N ALA A 221 -21.86 1.37 -10.34
CA ALA A 221 -22.92 2.38 -10.31
C ALA A 221 -23.15 3.11 -11.65
N GLY A 222 -22.38 2.78 -12.70
CA GLY A 222 -22.49 3.42 -14.01
C GLY A 222 -22.00 4.88 -14.04
N LYS A 223 -21.15 5.27 -13.09
CA LYS A 223 -20.53 6.60 -13.05
C LYS A 223 -19.36 6.67 -14.03
N ASP A 224 -19.06 7.87 -14.53
CA ASP A 224 -17.83 8.10 -15.28
C ASP A 224 -16.62 7.91 -14.34
N LEU A 225 -15.56 7.25 -14.82
CA LEU A 225 -14.35 7.02 -14.05
C LEU A 225 -13.14 7.59 -14.80
N GLU A 226 -12.47 8.56 -14.20
CA GLU A 226 -11.28 9.21 -14.76
C GLU A 226 -10.07 9.05 -13.82
N GLY A 227 -8.87 9.16 -14.38
CA GLY A 227 -7.59 9.04 -13.65
C GLY A 227 -6.73 10.28 -13.87
N LEU A 228 -6.09 10.79 -12.82
CA LEU A 228 -5.21 11.96 -12.90
C LEU A 228 -3.80 11.62 -13.37
N GLU A 229 -3.37 10.38 -13.21
CA GLU A 229 -2.01 9.91 -13.47
C GLU A 229 -2.02 8.50 -14.08
N THR A 230 -0.89 8.13 -14.66
CA THR A 230 -0.60 6.75 -15.04
C THR A 230 0.25 6.08 -13.98
N VAL A 231 0.22 4.75 -13.92
CA VAL A 231 1.16 3.99 -13.09
C VAL A 231 2.62 4.32 -13.44
N ALA A 232 2.92 4.54 -14.74
CA ALA A 232 4.26 4.91 -15.17
C ALA A 232 4.70 6.28 -14.63
N ASP A 233 3.80 7.26 -14.52
CA ASP A 233 4.09 8.57 -13.94
C ASP A 233 4.53 8.42 -12.47
N GLN A 234 3.78 7.64 -11.68
CA GLN A 234 4.07 7.40 -10.27
C GLN A 234 5.40 6.64 -10.07
N LEU A 235 5.67 5.65 -10.93
CA LEU A 235 6.92 4.89 -10.88
C LEU A 235 8.14 5.72 -11.26
N ARG A 236 8.00 6.61 -12.26
CA ARG A 236 9.06 7.55 -12.62
C ARG A 236 9.33 8.55 -11.50
N ALA A 237 8.28 9.07 -10.86
CA ALA A 237 8.44 9.96 -9.71
C ALA A 237 9.27 9.27 -8.60
N MET A 238 8.87 8.06 -8.19
CA MET A 238 9.63 7.29 -7.20
C MET A 238 11.06 7.01 -7.66
N ALA A 239 11.25 6.48 -8.87
CA ALA A 239 12.57 6.13 -9.39
C ALA A 239 13.50 7.34 -9.62
N SER A 240 12.94 8.56 -9.70
CA SER A 240 13.71 9.79 -9.85
C SER A 240 14.40 10.24 -8.55
N LEU A 241 13.96 9.73 -7.39
CA LEU A 241 14.62 10.01 -6.12
C LEU A 241 16.05 9.46 -6.13
N PRO A 242 17.01 10.21 -5.55
CA PRO A 242 18.39 9.76 -5.40
C PRO A 242 18.50 8.38 -4.75
N MET A 243 19.42 7.55 -5.26
CA MET A 243 19.58 6.16 -4.82
C MET A 243 19.96 6.05 -3.34
N ASP A 244 20.76 6.99 -2.84
CA ASP A 244 21.11 7.12 -1.42
C ASP A 244 19.87 7.33 -0.54
N LEU A 245 18.86 8.08 -1.00
CA LEU A 245 17.58 8.22 -0.29
C LEU A 245 16.80 6.90 -0.28
N HIS A 246 16.77 6.17 -1.40
CA HIS A 246 16.15 4.84 -1.44
C HIS A 246 16.83 3.85 -0.49
N MET A 247 18.16 3.85 -0.46
CA MET A 247 18.96 3.00 0.43
C MET A 247 18.72 3.38 1.89
N LYS A 248 18.73 4.67 2.21
CA LYS A 248 18.45 5.18 3.54
C LYS A 248 17.05 4.78 4.01
N GLY A 249 16.03 5.00 3.18
CA GLY A 249 14.66 4.60 3.50
C GLY A 249 14.50 3.09 3.75
N LEU A 250 15.24 2.25 3.01
CA LEU A 250 15.28 0.82 3.26
C LEU A 250 15.91 0.49 4.61
N VAL A 251 17.10 1.04 4.90
CA VAL A 251 17.80 0.81 6.18
C VAL A 251 16.96 1.29 7.37
N ASP A 252 16.38 2.48 7.28
CA ASP A 252 15.55 3.06 8.34
C ASP A 252 14.29 2.20 8.58
N THR A 253 13.68 1.68 7.51
CA THR A 253 12.54 0.75 7.61
C THR A 253 12.93 -0.60 8.22
N LEU A 254 14.10 -1.14 7.89
CA LEU A 254 14.60 -2.38 8.48
C LEU A 254 14.92 -2.20 9.97
N LYS A 255 15.48 -1.05 10.36
CA LYS A 255 15.77 -0.70 11.76
C LYS A 255 14.50 -0.51 12.61
N LEU A 256 13.37 -0.12 12.01
CA LEU A 256 12.08 -0.04 12.73
C LEU A 256 11.64 -1.42 13.25
N GLY A 257 11.90 -2.49 12.50
CA GLY A 257 11.48 -3.84 12.87
C GLY A 257 9.97 -3.89 13.20
N ASP A 258 9.63 -4.42 14.37
CA ASP A 258 8.24 -4.55 14.84
C ASP A 258 7.52 -3.20 15.00
N LYS A 259 8.25 -2.07 15.11
CA LYS A 259 7.65 -0.73 15.16
C LYS A 259 7.02 -0.30 13.83
N SER A 260 7.27 -1.02 12.73
CA SER A 260 6.61 -0.75 11.44
C SER A 260 5.09 -0.99 11.53
N ASP A 261 4.67 -1.97 12.34
CA ASP A 261 3.26 -2.23 12.58
C ASP A 261 2.62 -1.12 13.42
N ASP A 262 3.33 -0.64 14.45
CA ASP A 262 2.91 0.51 15.26
C ASP A 262 2.80 1.80 14.42
N LEU A 263 3.74 2.02 13.50
CA LEU A 263 3.71 3.17 12.59
C LEU A 263 2.49 3.09 11.66
N SER A 264 2.20 1.90 11.12
CA SER A 264 1.03 1.67 10.27
C SER A 264 -0.29 1.87 11.01
N GLU A 265 -0.40 1.33 12.22
CA GLU A 265 -1.57 1.55 13.09
C GLU A 265 -1.75 3.04 13.41
N THR A 266 -0.65 3.74 13.69
CA THR A 266 -0.69 5.17 14.00
C THR A 266 -1.16 5.98 12.79
N MET A 267 -0.72 5.64 11.57
CA MET A 267 -1.22 6.28 10.36
C MET A 267 -2.73 6.06 10.18
N ILE A 268 -3.23 4.84 10.41
CA ILE A 268 -4.67 4.55 10.34
C ILE A 268 -5.42 5.38 11.39
N ALA A 269 -4.91 5.45 12.62
CA ALA A 269 -5.55 6.19 13.70
C ALA A 269 -5.60 7.71 13.40
N LEU A 270 -4.52 8.29 12.88
CA LEU A 270 -4.48 9.69 12.42
C LEU A 270 -5.45 9.92 11.26
N TYR A 271 -5.48 9.01 10.27
CA TYR A 271 -6.39 9.08 9.14
C TYR A 271 -7.85 9.06 9.59
N GLN A 272 -8.23 8.16 10.50
CA GLN A 272 -9.60 8.10 11.03
C GLN A 272 -10.03 9.37 11.74
N ARG A 273 -9.10 10.07 12.40
CA ARG A 273 -9.34 11.37 13.04
C ARG A 273 -9.26 12.54 12.06
N GLY A 274 -8.86 12.28 10.81
CA GLY A 274 -8.59 13.28 9.80
C GLY A 274 -7.35 14.13 10.07
N GLU A 275 -6.47 13.74 10.99
CA GLU A 275 -5.30 14.49 11.46
C GLU A 275 -4.09 14.30 10.52
N ILE A 276 -4.26 14.53 9.22
CA ILE A 276 -3.23 14.24 8.22
C ILE A 276 -1.97 15.09 8.39
N GLY A 277 -2.12 16.34 8.85
CA GLY A 277 -1.00 17.24 9.12
C GLY A 277 -0.04 16.74 10.21
N MET A 278 -0.45 15.74 11.02
CA MET A 278 0.39 15.12 12.04
C MET A 278 1.35 14.06 11.49
N ILE A 279 1.10 13.51 10.30
CA ILE A 279 1.86 12.34 9.79
C ILE A 279 3.36 12.68 9.64
N TRP A 280 3.68 13.79 8.95
CA TRP A 280 5.09 14.16 8.74
C TRP A 280 5.83 14.56 10.03
N PRO A 281 5.27 15.42 10.91
CA PRO A 281 5.90 15.73 12.19
C PRO A 281 6.08 14.48 13.07
N LEU A 282 5.10 13.58 13.10
CA LEU A 282 5.21 12.33 13.84
C LEU A 282 6.34 11.46 13.28
N PHE A 283 6.39 11.26 11.97
CA PHE A 283 7.45 10.47 11.32
C PHE A 283 8.84 10.99 11.70
N ARG A 284 9.08 12.30 11.58
CA ARG A 284 10.33 12.94 11.99
C ARG A 284 10.67 12.72 13.47
N ALA A 285 9.68 12.62 14.34
CA ALA A 285 9.90 12.46 15.77
C ALA A 285 10.16 11.01 16.20
N VAL A 286 9.47 10.03 15.59
CA VAL A 286 9.50 8.62 16.03
C VAL A 286 10.58 7.79 15.35
N LEU A 287 11.13 8.28 14.24
CA LEU A 287 12.23 7.62 13.55
C LEU A 287 13.56 7.81 14.31
N PRO A 288 14.51 6.85 14.22
CA PRO A 288 15.81 6.92 14.88
C PRO A 288 16.57 8.22 14.59
N ASP A 289 17.44 8.68 15.49
CA ASP A 289 18.15 9.97 15.33
C ASP A 289 19.00 10.06 14.04
N GLU A 290 19.56 8.94 13.59
CA GLU A 290 20.28 8.82 12.30
C GLU A 290 19.33 8.92 11.08
N ALA A 291 18.03 8.70 11.30
CA ALA A 291 16.94 8.78 10.33
C ALA A 291 16.28 10.16 10.29
N LYS A 292 16.58 11.07 11.23
CA LYS A 292 16.02 12.44 11.28
C LYS A 292 16.61 13.39 10.24
N ASP A 293 17.17 12.87 9.15
CA ASP A 293 17.61 13.68 8.03
C ASP A 293 16.39 14.32 7.36
N SER A 294 16.11 15.57 7.76
CA SER A 294 14.99 16.35 7.25
C SER A 294 15.07 16.55 5.75
N ALA A 295 16.26 16.49 5.14
CA ALA A 295 16.44 16.69 3.71
C ALA A 295 15.89 15.51 2.89
N GLY A 296 16.10 14.27 3.34
CA GLY A 296 15.59 13.09 2.66
C GLY A 296 14.05 13.02 2.66
N TYR A 297 13.42 13.30 3.81
CA TYR A 297 11.95 13.35 3.91
C TYR A 297 11.36 14.51 3.11
N ALA A 298 11.98 15.69 3.16
CA ALA A 298 11.55 16.82 2.35
C ALA A 298 11.65 16.52 0.85
N ALA A 299 12.72 15.86 0.39
CA ALA A 299 12.86 15.45 -1.00
C ALA A 299 11.81 14.41 -1.42
N PHE A 300 11.49 13.47 -0.52
CA PHE A 300 10.41 12.50 -0.74
C PHE A 300 9.05 13.20 -0.82
N GLU A 301 8.72 14.07 0.14
CA GLU A 301 7.47 14.85 0.16
C GLU A 301 7.36 15.72 -1.10
N GLU A 302 8.42 16.44 -1.48
CA GLU A 302 8.43 17.25 -2.68
C GLU A 302 8.15 16.43 -3.94
N THR A 303 8.83 15.28 -4.09
CA THR A 303 8.73 14.47 -5.31
C THR A 303 7.42 13.68 -5.38
N MET A 304 7.04 13.05 -4.27
CA MET A 304 5.90 12.12 -4.22
C MET A 304 4.57 12.80 -3.89
N VAL A 305 4.59 14.04 -3.39
CA VAL A 305 3.38 14.79 -3.04
C VAL A 305 3.33 16.11 -3.82
N THR A 306 4.22 17.06 -3.54
CA THR A 306 4.11 18.44 -4.04
C THR A 306 4.19 18.54 -5.57
N SER A 307 5.18 17.89 -6.18
CA SER A 307 5.35 17.88 -7.64
C SER A 307 4.19 17.17 -8.35
N ARG A 308 3.64 16.12 -7.73
CA ARG A 308 2.47 15.39 -8.23
C ARG A 308 1.17 16.20 -8.07
N ASN A 309 1.01 16.98 -7.00
CA ASN A 309 -0.14 17.87 -6.81
C ASN A 309 -0.32 18.82 -7.98
N LYS A 310 0.79 19.40 -8.49
CA LYS A 310 0.77 20.31 -9.64
C LYS A 310 0.17 19.64 -10.88
N VAL A 311 0.60 18.41 -11.18
CA VAL A 311 0.09 17.61 -12.30
C VAL A 311 -1.37 17.20 -12.07
N MET A 312 -1.70 16.76 -10.86
CA MET A 312 -3.06 16.37 -10.49
C MET A 312 -4.04 17.53 -10.61
N ALA A 313 -3.67 18.73 -10.12
CA ALA A 313 -4.49 19.93 -10.18
C ALA A 313 -4.74 20.39 -11.63
N GLU A 314 -3.70 20.38 -12.47
CA GLU A 314 -3.82 20.72 -13.90
C GLU A 314 -4.76 19.74 -14.61
N ARG A 315 -4.58 18.43 -14.42
CA ARG A 315 -5.40 17.40 -15.08
C ARG A 315 -6.82 17.33 -14.52
N ALA A 316 -7.01 17.74 -13.26
CA ALA A 316 -8.32 17.85 -12.63
C ALA A 316 -9.17 18.98 -13.18
N GLU A 317 -8.58 20.09 -13.63
CA GLU A 317 -9.29 21.30 -14.05
C GLU A 317 -10.40 21.04 -15.08
N PRO A 318 -10.15 20.39 -16.24
CA PRO A 318 -11.19 20.13 -17.23
C PRO A 318 -12.29 19.17 -16.73
N ILE A 319 -11.97 18.30 -15.77
CA ILE A 319 -12.93 17.35 -15.19
C ILE A 319 -13.83 18.09 -14.19
N LEU A 320 -13.22 18.86 -13.29
CA LEU A 320 -13.94 19.67 -12.31
C LEU A 320 -14.84 20.73 -12.95
N ALA A 321 -14.47 21.25 -14.13
CA ALA A 321 -15.29 22.18 -14.89
C ALA A 321 -16.65 21.61 -15.31
N LYS A 322 -16.79 20.28 -15.40
CA LYS A 322 -18.07 19.59 -15.66
C LYS A 322 -19.00 19.62 -14.43
N GLY A 323 -18.44 19.78 -13.23
CA GLY A 323 -19.14 19.74 -11.94
C GLY A 323 -19.58 18.33 -11.52
N ASN A 324 -20.09 18.21 -10.29
CA ASN A 324 -20.59 16.96 -9.70
C ASN A 324 -19.57 15.80 -9.70
N VAL A 325 -18.31 16.12 -9.41
CA VAL A 325 -17.20 15.16 -9.36
C VAL A 325 -16.96 14.71 -7.93
N PHE A 326 -16.69 13.42 -7.72
CA PHE A 326 -16.07 12.90 -6.49
C PHE A 326 -14.62 12.51 -6.79
N MET A 327 -13.67 13.35 -6.39
CA MET A 327 -12.25 13.14 -6.58
C MET A 327 -11.62 12.53 -5.33
N ALA A 328 -10.98 11.39 -5.50
CA ALA A 328 -10.36 10.62 -4.44
C ALA A 328 -8.85 10.46 -4.72
N VAL A 329 -8.03 11.06 -3.86
CA VAL A 329 -6.56 11.05 -3.96
C VAL A 329 -5.96 10.81 -2.58
N GLY A 330 -4.73 10.33 -2.50
CA GLY A 330 -4.06 10.03 -1.25
C GLY A 330 -4.11 11.22 -0.29
N ALA A 331 -4.44 10.96 0.98
CA ALA A 331 -4.73 12.00 1.96
C ALA A 331 -3.55 12.98 2.15
N LEU A 332 -2.32 12.54 1.95
CA LEU A 332 -1.12 13.39 2.02
C LEU A 332 -1.09 14.50 0.96
N HIS A 333 -1.83 14.36 -0.15
CA HIS A 333 -1.93 15.39 -1.19
C HIS A 333 -2.79 16.60 -0.77
N LEU A 334 -3.55 16.51 0.33
CA LEU A 334 -4.53 17.53 0.72
C LEU A 334 -3.91 18.73 1.49
N PRO A 335 -3.10 18.51 2.55
CA PRO A 335 -2.65 19.60 3.41
C PRO A 335 -1.48 20.40 2.83
N GLY A 336 -1.21 21.54 3.46
CA GLY A 336 -0.04 22.37 3.15
C GLY A 336 -0.34 23.51 2.18
N PRO A 337 0.58 24.48 2.06
CA PRO A 337 0.47 25.60 1.13
C PRO A 337 0.50 25.18 -0.36
N GLU A 338 1.08 24.01 -0.64
CA GLU A 338 1.12 23.36 -1.95
C GLU A 338 0.27 22.07 -1.98
N GLY A 339 -0.68 21.95 -1.05
CA GLY A 339 -1.69 20.90 -1.05
C GLY A 339 -2.81 21.19 -2.03
N LEU A 340 -3.50 20.14 -2.50
CA LEU A 340 -4.60 20.27 -3.46
C LEU A 340 -5.75 21.15 -2.95
N VAL A 341 -5.97 21.22 -1.64
CA VAL A 341 -6.97 22.13 -1.06
C VAL A 341 -6.63 23.59 -1.38
N GLU A 342 -5.37 23.99 -1.24
CA GLU A 342 -4.92 25.34 -1.59
C GLU A 342 -4.85 25.55 -3.10
N ASP A 343 -4.42 24.54 -3.86
CA ASP A 343 -4.34 24.66 -5.32
C ASP A 343 -5.72 24.84 -5.96
N PHE A 344 -6.75 24.16 -5.46
CA PHE A 344 -8.13 24.40 -5.93
C PHE A 344 -8.69 25.76 -5.46
N ARG A 345 -8.31 26.27 -4.28
CA ARG A 345 -8.63 27.65 -3.89
C ARG A 345 -8.01 28.66 -4.86
N LYS A 346 -6.73 28.48 -5.22
CA LYS A 346 -6.03 29.31 -6.22
C LYS A 346 -6.68 29.21 -7.61
N ALA A 347 -7.25 28.05 -7.97
CA ALA A 347 -8.02 27.84 -9.19
C ALA A 347 -9.46 28.42 -9.16
N GLY A 348 -9.81 29.16 -8.10
CA GLY A 348 -11.06 29.90 -7.97
C GLY A 348 -12.24 29.08 -7.45
N PHE A 349 -12.01 27.93 -6.82
CA PHE A 349 -13.04 27.21 -6.07
C PHE A 349 -13.14 27.76 -4.63
N SER A 350 -14.36 27.83 -4.11
CA SER A 350 -14.57 27.83 -2.66
C SER A 350 -14.38 26.41 -2.16
N VAL A 351 -13.40 26.19 -1.27
CA VAL A 351 -13.04 24.86 -0.76
C VAL A 351 -13.28 24.80 0.75
N ILE A 352 -14.30 24.02 1.16
CA ILE A 352 -14.81 23.98 2.52
C ILE A 352 -14.64 22.56 3.07
N SER A 353 -14.04 22.44 4.26
CA SER A 353 -13.92 21.15 4.95
C SER A 353 -15.30 20.64 5.38
N VAL A 354 -15.54 19.34 5.22
CA VAL A 354 -16.74 18.66 5.70
C VAL A 354 -16.29 17.55 6.64
N GLN A 355 -16.79 17.63 7.88
CA GLN A 355 -16.47 16.68 8.94
C GLN A 355 -17.39 15.47 8.91
#